data_AF-A0A4R5FJ17-F1
#
_entry.id   AF-A0A4R5FJ17-F1
#
_cell.length_a   1.000
_cell.length_b   1.000
_cell.length_c   1.000
_cell.angle_alpha   90.00
_cell.angle_beta   90.00
_cell.angle_gamma   90.00
#
_symmetry.space_group_name_H-M   'P 1'
#
loop_
_entity.id
_entity.type
_entity.pdbx_description
1 polymer ?
#
loop_
_entity_poly.entity_id
_entity_poly.type
_entity_poly.pdbx_seq_one_letter_code
_entity_poly.pdbx_strand_id
1 'polypeptide(L)'
;MLSGLLAYGVRILPGLLLIAACYLLARRERDPLLRVMVLVLGFVLIRDAMTPLGFWRLGAVGAVPWLRFTDHAGILLLFGLGTLALTAGVLRLDGELRALVRWGRLTPVTLAWGVGGGVLAAAPILLLSLPTPMAARGGAVAVTLLPVLLAFSLAGNLAEEVLFRGFLQGRLEQHNDAVRAAVLSALLFAACHAFLASTVTDVGWPLLAFTLYEGLICAFLRLRGGVIAAALAHGLAIFLLAGALV
;
A
#
# COMPACT_ATOMS: atom_id res chain seq x y z
N MET A 1 7.13 20.98 -10.35
CA MET A 1 6.00 20.51 -9.49
C MET A 1 4.68 20.48 -10.25
N LEU A 2 4.12 21.63 -10.67
CA LEU A 2 2.81 21.70 -11.33
C LEU A 2 2.75 20.90 -12.65
N SER A 3 3.79 20.98 -13.49
CA SER A 3 3.89 20.21 -14.73
C SER A 3 3.85 18.69 -14.50
N GLY A 4 4.53 18.19 -13.46
CA GLY A 4 4.52 16.77 -13.09
C GLY A 4 3.16 16.31 -12.59
N LEU A 5 2.47 17.11 -11.77
CA LEU A 5 1.12 16.80 -11.29
C LEU A 5 0.07 16.82 -12.42
N LEU A 6 0.21 17.75 -13.37
CA LEU A 6 -0.65 17.79 -14.57
C LEU A 6 -0.41 16.55 -15.43
N ALA A 7 0.85 16.19 -15.70
CA ALA A 7 1.19 14.99 -16.46
C ALA A 7 0.65 13.72 -15.78
N TYR A 8 0.74 13.65 -14.44
CA TYR A 8 0.15 12.56 -13.66
C TYR A 8 -1.37 12.52 -13.79
N GLY A 9 -2.03 13.66 -13.58
CA GLY A 9 -3.49 13.78 -13.70
C GLY A 9 -3.99 13.34 -15.08
N VAL A 10 -3.38 13.85 -16.16
CA VAL A 10 -3.74 13.46 -17.54
C VAL A 10 -3.54 11.97 -17.78
N ARG A 11 -2.48 11.37 -17.20
CA ARG A 11 -2.19 9.94 -17.35
C ARG A 11 -3.21 9.04 -16.65
N ILE A 12 -3.68 9.39 -15.46
CA ILE A 12 -4.56 8.51 -14.67
C ILE A 12 -6.04 8.83 -14.83
N LEU A 13 -6.42 10.08 -15.16
CA LEU A 13 -7.80 10.53 -15.14
C LEU A 13 -8.72 9.69 -16.07
N PRO A 14 -8.35 9.36 -17.33
CA PRO A 14 -9.22 8.53 -18.17
C PRO A 14 -9.50 7.16 -17.55
N GLY A 15 -8.48 6.51 -16.97
CA GLY A 15 -8.63 5.24 -16.29
C GLY A 15 -9.48 5.36 -15.02
N LEU A 16 -9.29 6.40 -14.21
CA LEU A 16 -10.10 6.66 -13.03
C LEU A 16 -11.57 6.94 -13.36
N LEU A 17 -11.86 7.63 -14.47
CA LEU A 17 -13.24 7.86 -14.91
C LEU A 17 -13.93 6.54 -15.28
N LEU A 18 -13.25 5.64 -15.99
CA LEU A 18 -13.77 4.32 -16.32
C LEU A 18 -13.97 3.47 -15.06
N ILE A 19 -13.01 3.47 -14.15
CA ILE A 19 -13.08 2.77 -12.86
C ILE A 19 -14.25 3.30 -12.02
N ALA A 20 -14.46 4.61 -11.98
CA ALA A 20 -15.60 5.21 -11.30
C ALA A 20 -16.93 4.80 -11.93
N ALA A 21 -17.03 4.79 -13.27
CA ALA A 21 -18.22 4.33 -13.97
C ALA A 21 -18.51 2.84 -13.67
N CYS A 22 -17.49 1.97 -13.75
CA CYS A 22 -17.59 0.56 -13.39
C CYS A 22 -18.05 0.38 -11.95
N TYR A 23 -17.47 1.13 -11.00
CA TYR A 23 -17.85 1.08 -9.60
C TYR A 23 -19.31 1.47 -9.40
N LEU A 24 -19.78 2.55 -10.02
CA LEU A 24 -21.16 3.01 -9.92
C LEU A 24 -22.16 2.00 -10.49
N LEU A 25 -21.85 1.36 -11.62
CA LEU A 25 -22.67 0.31 -12.20
C LEU A 25 -22.69 -0.94 -11.29
N ALA A 26 -21.54 -1.33 -10.74
CA ALA A 26 -21.39 -2.48 -9.85
C ALA A 26 -22.10 -2.31 -8.49
N ARG A 27 -22.56 -1.11 -8.13
CA ARG A 27 -23.35 -0.89 -6.90
C ARG A 27 -24.68 -1.63 -6.89
N ARG A 28 -25.19 -2.04 -8.06
CA ARG A 28 -26.43 -2.82 -8.17
C ARG A 28 -26.21 -4.32 -7.96
N GLU A 29 -24.96 -4.79 -7.99
CA GLU A 29 -24.63 -6.18 -7.78
C GLU A 29 -24.76 -6.57 -6.31
N ARG A 30 -25.30 -7.77 -6.06
CA ARG A 30 -25.49 -8.31 -4.70
C ARG A 30 -24.17 -8.67 -4.03
N ASP A 31 -23.18 -9.10 -4.81
CA ASP A 31 -21.85 -9.43 -4.31
C ASP A 31 -20.94 -8.19 -4.42
N PRO A 32 -20.35 -7.69 -3.32
CA PRO A 32 -19.51 -6.51 -3.37
C PRO A 32 -18.12 -6.79 -3.98
N LEU A 33 -17.77 -8.04 -4.29
CA LEU A 33 -16.44 -8.42 -4.80
C LEU A 33 -16.04 -7.61 -6.04
N LEU A 34 -16.95 -7.39 -7.00
CA LEU A 34 -16.65 -6.58 -8.19
C LEU A 34 -16.26 -5.14 -7.82
N ARG A 35 -16.96 -4.53 -6.86
CA ARG A 35 -16.62 -3.20 -6.33
C ARG A 35 -15.25 -3.20 -5.68
N VAL A 36 -14.92 -4.24 -4.89
CA VAL A 36 -13.58 -4.39 -4.29
C VAL A 36 -12.50 -4.47 -5.37
N MET A 37 -12.69 -5.30 -6.39
CA MET A 37 -11.72 -5.47 -7.47
C MET A 37 -11.51 -4.19 -8.28
N VAL A 38 -12.59 -3.45 -8.58
CA VAL A 38 -12.51 -2.16 -9.28
C VAL A 38 -11.77 -1.11 -8.44
N LEU A 39 -12.00 -1.07 -7.13
CA LEU A 39 -11.26 -0.17 -6.23
C LEU A 39 -9.76 -0.55 -6.13
N VAL A 40 -9.45 -1.85 -6.05
CA VAL A 40 -8.06 -2.34 -6.09
C VAL A 40 -7.38 -1.94 -7.40
N LEU A 41 -8.06 -2.10 -8.54
CA LEU A 41 -7.54 -1.66 -9.84
C LEU A 41 -7.28 -0.15 -9.88
N GLY A 42 -8.19 0.65 -9.30
CA GLY A 42 -8.01 2.11 -9.18
C GLY A 42 -6.79 2.48 -8.37
N PHE A 43 -6.57 1.79 -7.24
CA PHE A 43 -5.40 1.97 -6.41
C PHE A 43 -4.10 1.59 -7.15
N VAL A 44 -4.08 0.43 -7.82
CA VAL A 44 -2.92 -0.01 -8.62
C VAL A 44 -2.59 1.00 -9.71
N LEU A 45 -3.59 1.53 -10.42
CA LEU A 45 -3.40 2.59 -11.44
C LEU A 45 -2.76 3.84 -10.85
N ILE A 46 -3.31 4.34 -9.72
CA ILE A 46 -2.79 5.52 -9.02
C ILE A 46 -1.33 5.29 -8.60
N ARG A 47 -1.07 4.17 -7.93
CA ARG A 47 0.25 3.80 -7.39
C ARG A 47 1.29 3.62 -8.49
N ASP A 48 1.02 2.79 -9.48
CA ASP A 48 2.01 2.42 -10.50
C ASP A 48 2.34 3.61 -11.42
N ALA A 49 1.37 4.50 -11.66
CA ALA A 49 1.60 5.73 -12.44
C ALA A 49 2.55 6.72 -11.75
N MET A 50 2.84 6.56 -10.44
CA MET A 50 3.82 7.37 -9.72
C MET A 50 5.26 7.05 -10.15
N THR A 51 5.56 5.81 -10.58
CA THR A 51 6.93 5.36 -10.89
C THR A 51 7.52 6.10 -12.09
N PRO A 52 6.86 6.15 -13.27
CA PRO A 52 7.45 6.78 -14.45
C PRO A 52 7.60 8.30 -14.33
N LEU A 53 6.95 8.93 -13.35
CA LEU A 53 7.06 10.36 -13.07
C LEU A 53 8.02 10.68 -11.91
N GLY A 54 8.64 9.66 -11.32
CA GLY A 54 9.62 9.82 -10.24
C GLY A 54 9.02 10.29 -8.91
N PHE A 55 7.71 10.19 -8.72
CA PHE A 55 7.09 10.48 -7.41
C PHE A 55 7.44 9.42 -6.37
N TRP A 56 7.72 8.22 -6.83
CA TRP A 56 8.50 7.22 -6.12
C TRP A 56 9.39 6.46 -7.10
N ARG A 57 10.38 5.75 -6.58
CA ARG A 57 11.37 4.99 -7.34
C ARG A 57 11.61 3.69 -6.60
N LEU A 58 11.59 2.61 -7.36
CA LEU A 58 11.90 1.26 -6.89
C LEU A 58 13.07 0.75 -7.72
N GLY A 59 14.00 0.08 -7.06
CA GLY A 59 15.12 -0.58 -7.71
C GLY A 59 15.63 -1.73 -6.85
N ALA A 60 16.70 -2.37 -7.31
CA ALA A 60 17.37 -3.42 -6.54
C ALA A 60 18.88 -3.34 -6.71
N VAL A 61 19.61 -3.78 -5.69
CA VAL A 61 21.03 -4.11 -5.78
C VAL A 61 21.16 -5.61 -5.56
N GLY A 62 21.48 -6.34 -6.63
CA GLY A 62 21.31 -7.80 -6.64
C GLY A 62 19.85 -8.18 -6.41
N ALA A 63 19.58 -9.00 -5.39
CA ALA A 63 18.23 -9.42 -5.00
C ALA A 63 17.61 -8.56 -3.88
N VAL A 64 18.22 -7.43 -3.52
CA VAL A 64 17.77 -6.59 -2.40
C VAL A 64 17.05 -5.35 -2.94
N PRO A 65 15.72 -5.25 -2.80
CA PRO A 65 14.96 -4.10 -3.28
C PRO A 65 15.20 -2.87 -2.40
N TRP A 66 15.07 -1.69 -3.00
CA TRP A 66 15.04 -0.40 -2.30
C TRP A 66 13.90 0.48 -2.83
N LEU A 67 13.40 1.37 -1.98
CA LEU A 67 12.30 2.29 -2.26
C LEU A 67 12.71 3.72 -1.91
N ARG A 68 12.39 4.68 -2.76
CA ARG A 68 12.54 6.12 -2.48
C ARG A 68 11.31 6.89 -2.96
N PHE A 69 10.93 7.91 -2.22
CA PHE A 69 9.90 8.86 -2.63
C PHE A 69 10.52 10.14 -3.17
N THR A 70 9.69 10.99 -3.76
CA THR A 70 10.08 12.36 -4.12
C THR A 70 10.48 13.18 -2.90
N ASP A 71 11.47 14.05 -3.05
CA ASP A 71 11.91 14.98 -2.01
C ASP A 71 10.96 16.18 -1.82
N HIS A 72 9.87 16.25 -2.60
CA HIS A 72 8.88 17.31 -2.51
C HIS A 72 7.80 17.01 -1.47
N ALA A 73 7.97 17.54 -0.25
CA ALA A 73 7.02 17.40 0.85
C ALA A 73 5.56 17.73 0.46
N GLY A 74 5.35 18.79 -0.32
CA GLY A 74 4.01 19.19 -0.77
C GLY A 74 3.30 18.13 -1.63
N ILE A 75 4.05 17.37 -2.45
CA ILE A 75 3.49 16.28 -3.27
C ILE A 75 3.10 15.10 -2.37
N LEU A 76 3.95 14.74 -1.40
CA LEU A 76 3.67 13.68 -0.44
C LEU A 76 2.43 14.00 0.40
N LEU A 77 2.31 15.24 0.90
CA LEU A 77 1.12 15.67 1.64
C LEU A 77 -0.13 15.63 0.76
N LEU A 78 -0.04 16.11 -0.48
CA LEU A 78 -1.17 16.07 -1.42
C LEU A 78 -1.66 14.64 -1.65
N PHE A 79 -0.75 13.69 -1.92
CA PHE A 79 -1.12 12.30 -2.12
C PHE A 79 -1.61 11.62 -0.84
N GLY A 80 -0.99 11.89 0.31
CA GLY A 80 -1.44 11.36 1.60
C GLY A 80 -2.87 11.82 1.93
N LEU A 81 -3.13 13.12 1.84
CA LEU A 81 -4.46 13.69 2.11
C LEU A 81 -5.49 13.24 1.06
N GLY A 82 -5.12 13.19 -0.22
CA GLY A 82 -5.98 12.72 -1.29
C GLY A 82 -6.40 11.27 -1.08
N THR A 83 -5.47 10.39 -0.71
CA THR A 83 -5.72 8.97 -0.44
C THR A 83 -6.61 8.78 0.80
N LEU A 84 -6.42 9.58 1.86
CA LEU A 84 -7.32 9.59 3.01
C LEU A 84 -8.74 10.04 2.63
N ALA A 85 -8.85 11.11 1.84
CA ALA A 85 -10.15 11.63 1.39
C ALA A 85 -10.90 10.60 0.53
N LEU A 86 -10.21 9.92 -0.40
CA LEU A 86 -10.78 8.84 -1.21
C LEU A 86 -11.24 7.67 -0.35
N THR A 87 -10.40 7.23 0.60
CA THR A 87 -10.71 6.12 1.51
C THR A 87 -11.93 6.44 2.38
N ALA A 88 -11.97 7.64 2.98
CA ALA A 88 -13.10 8.12 3.76
C ALA A 88 -14.37 8.25 2.91
N GLY A 89 -14.23 8.70 1.65
CA GLY A 89 -15.32 8.77 0.68
C GLY A 89 -15.95 7.41 0.41
N VAL A 90 -15.14 6.39 0.10
CA VAL A 90 -15.63 5.02 -0.12
C VAL A 90 -16.33 4.49 1.14
N LEU A 91 -15.70 4.59 2.32
CA LEU A 91 -16.27 4.12 3.58
C LEU A 91 -17.57 4.84 3.96
N ARG A 92 -17.74 6.11 3.56
CA ARG A 92 -18.95 6.89 3.83
C ARG A 92 -20.07 6.55 2.86
N LEU A 93 -19.75 6.33 1.58
CA LEU A 93 -20.72 6.14 0.51
C LEU A 93 -21.16 4.69 0.33
N ASP A 94 -20.36 3.73 0.77
CA ASP A 94 -20.61 2.30 0.63
C ASP A 94 -20.67 1.60 1.99
N GLY A 95 -21.89 1.56 2.54
CA GLY A 95 -22.14 0.97 3.85
C GLY A 95 -21.87 -0.53 3.92
N GLU A 96 -21.98 -1.24 2.79
CA GLU A 96 -21.74 -2.68 2.70
C GLU A 96 -20.24 -2.97 2.73
N LEU A 97 -19.44 -2.25 1.93
CA LEU A 97 -17.98 -2.36 2.00
C LEU A 97 -17.47 -1.96 3.39
N ARG A 98 -18.02 -0.89 3.98
CA ARG A 98 -17.69 -0.48 5.34
C ARG A 98 -17.95 -1.60 6.36
N ALA A 99 -19.03 -2.37 6.20
CA ALA A 99 -19.36 -3.47 7.11
C ALA A 99 -18.36 -4.64 7.07
N LEU A 100 -17.59 -4.78 5.97
CA LEU A 100 -16.52 -5.78 5.86
C LEU A 100 -15.29 -5.41 6.71
N VAL A 101 -15.10 -4.12 7.02
CA VAL A 101 -13.90 -3.62 7.69
C VAL A 101 -13.95 -3.88 9.19
N ARG A 102 -13.12 -4.80 9.68
CA ARG A 102 -12.86 -4.94 11.12
C ARG A 102 -11.66 -4.07 11.52
N TRP A 103 -11.94 -2.88 12.01
CA TRP A 103 -10.93 -1.90 12.42
C TRP A 103 -10.01 -2.40 13.54
N GLY A 104 -10.54 -3.19 14.47
CA GLY A 104 -9.86 -3.50 15.73
C GLY A 104 -10.00 -2.35 16.73
N ARG A 105 -9.37 -2.48 17.90
CA ARG A 105 -9.33 -1.44 18.93
C ARG A 105 -7.94 -0.83 18.99
N LEU A 106 -7.86 0.49 19.13
CA LEU A 106 -6.59 1.17 19.37
C LEU A 106 -6.18 0.99 20.84
N THR A 107 -5.35 -0.03 21.10
CA THR A 107 -4.80 -0.33 22.42
C THR A 107 -3.28 -0.39 22.34
N PRO A 108 -2.54 -0.27 23.46
CA PRO A 108 -1.09 -0.44 23.47
C PRO A 108 -0.64 -1.78 22.84
N VAL A 109 -1.43 -2.85 23.00
CA VAL A 109 -1.16 -4.15 22.40
C VAL A 109 -1.31 -4.10 20.87
N THR A 110 -2.37 -3.49 20.35
CA THR A 110 -2.54 -3.29 18.90
C THR A 110 -1.41 -2.45 18.31
N LEU A 111 -0.99 -1.39 19.02
CA LEU A 111 0.15 -0.57 18.62
C LEU A 111 1.45 -1.38 18.60
N ALA A 112 1.72 -2.17 19.64
CA ALA A 112 2.90 -3.03 19.69
C ALA A 112 2.92 -4.06 18.55
N TRP A 113 1.76 -4.66 18.24
CA TRP A 113 1.62 -5.56 17.10
C TRP A 113 1.88 -4.87 15.76
N GLY A 114 1.34 -3.66 15.57
CA GLY A 114 1.57 -2.86 14.37
C GLY A 114 3.04 -2.48 14.20
N VAL A 115 3.64 -1.90 15.23
CA VAL A 115 5.06 -1.49 15.21
C VAL A 115 5.98 -2.70 15.02
N GLY A 116 5.77 -3.77 15.79
CA GLY A 116 6.55 -5.00 15.68
C GLY A 116 6.40 -5.65 14.30
N GLY A 117 5.19 -5.63 13.72
CA GLY A 117 4.92 -6.08 12.36
C GLY A 117 5.66 -5.29 11.30
N GLY A 118 5.68 -3.96 11.43
CA GLY A 118 6.39 -3.09 10.47
C GLY A 118 7.91 -3.28 10.53
N VAL A 119 8.47 -3.41 11.74
CA VAL A 119 9.89 -3.76 11.91
C VAL A 119 10.18 -5.15 11.32
N LEU A 120 9.33 -6.14 11.60
CA LEU A 120 9.49 -7.49 11.07
C LEU A 120 9.44 -7.50 9.53
N ALA A 121 8.54 -6.74 8.92
CA ALA A 121 8.42 -6.64 7.46
C ALA A 121 9.66 -5.97 6.83
N ALA A 122 10.16 -4.87 7.42
CA ALA A 122 11.30 -4.14 6.87
C ALA A 122 12.66 -4.78 7.17
N ALA A 123 12.82 -5.45 8.31
CA ALA A 123 14.11 -5.90 8.82
C ALA A 123 14.91 -6.78 7.85
N PRO A 124 14.33 -7.78 7.15
CA PRO A 124 15.09 -8.59 6.20
C PRO A 124 15.75 -7.73 5.11
N ILE A 125 15.02 -6.77 4.55
CA ILE A 125 15.54 -5.90 3.50
C ILE A 125 16.59 -4.95 4.05
N LEU A 126 16.36 -4.34 5.21
CA LEU A 126 17.32 -3.42 5.84
C LEU A 126 18.63 -4.13 6.20
N LEU A 127 18.56 -5.33 6.77
CA LEU A 127 19.73 -6.13 7.14
C LEU A 127 20.54 -6.55 5.90
N LEU A 128 19.85 -6.98 4.84
CA LEU A 128 20.50 -7.34 3.57
C LEU A 128 21.06 -6.12 2.83
N SER A 129 20.56 -4.91 3.13
CA SER A 129 21.03 -3.66 2.53
C SER A 129 22.27 -3.07 3.22
N LEU A 130 22.61 -3.51 4.44
CA LEU A 130 23.78 -3.01 5.20
C LEU A 130 25.11 -2.98 4.42
N PRO A 131 25.50 -4.01 3.64
CA PRO A 131 26.75 -3.97 2.89
C PRO A 131 26.68 -3.09 1.63
N THR A 132 25.49 -2.61 1.25
CA THR A 132 25.28 -1.84 0.03
C THR A 132 25.39 -0.33 0.32
N PRO A 133 26.28 0.40 -0.37
CA PRO A 133 26.42 1.85 -0.18
C PRO A 133 25.10 2.60 -0.44
N MET A 134 24.82 3.63 0.36
CA MET A 134 23.58 4.41 0.27
C MET A 134 23.32 4.98 -1.13
N ALA A 135 24.36 5.39 -1.84
CA ALA A 135 24.26 5.89 -3.22
C ALA A 135 23.71 4.84 -4.20
N ALA A 136 24.00 3.56 -3.98
CA ALA A 136 23.54 2.46 -4.84
C ALA A 136 22.08 2.05 -4.58
N ARG A 137 21.50 2.45 -3.44
CA ARG A 137 20.11 2.13 -3.05
C ARG A 137 19.18 3.35 -3.06
N GLY A 138 19.34 4.20 -4.07
CA GLY A 138 18.48 5.35 -4.32
C GLY A 138 18.88 6.65 -3.59
N GLY A 139 19.97 6.64 -2.82
CA GLY A 139 20.55 7.84 -2.20
C GLY A 139 19.99 8.15 -0.80
N ALA A 140 20.51 9.25 -0.25
CA ALA A 140 20.11 9.78 1.07
C ALA A 140 18.74 10.46 1.01
N VAL A 141 18.02 10.45 2.14
CA VAL A 141 16.78 11.19 2.32
C VAL A 141 17.01 12.30 3.34
N ALA A 142 16.51 13.50 3.04
CA ALA A 142 16.63 14.63 3.95
C ALA A 142 15.89 14.34 5.27
N VAL A 143 16.55 14.55 6.41
CA VAL A 143 15.96 14.33 7.74
C VAL A 143 14.68 15.15 7.94
N THR A 144 14.63 16.35 7.36
CA THR A 144 13.46 17.25 7.38
C THR A 144 12.25 16.68 6.64
N LEU A 145 12.43 15.70 5.75
CA LEU A 145 11.34 15.04 5.03
C LEU A 145 10.72 13.90 5.84
N LEU A 146 11.42 13.34 6.84
CA LEU A 146 10.97 12.15 7.58
C LEU A 146 9.57 12.28 8.20
N PRO A 147 9.17 13.40 8.83
CA PRO A 147 7.81 13.52 9.38
C PRO A 147 6.72 13.46 8.30
N VAL A 148 6.97 14.09 7.15
CA VAL A 148 6.04 14.09 6.01
C VAL A 148 6.01 12.73 5.34
N LEU A 149 7.17 12.08 5.21
CA LEU A 149 7.27 10.73 4.68
C LEU A 149 6.52 9.74 5.56
N LEU A 150 6.66 9.82 6.89
CA LEU A 150 5.91 8.97 7.82
C LEU A 150 4.41 9.18 7.68
N ALA A 151 3.96 10.44 7.64
CA ALA A 151 2.55 10.77 7.46
C ALA A 151 1.99 10.22 6.14
N PHE A 152 2.74 10.39 5.04
CA PHE A 152 2.39 9.85 3.74
C PHE A 152 2.35 8.32 3.74
N SER A 153 3.36 7.63 4.26
CA SER A 153 3.41 6.16 4.31
C SER A 153 2.27 5.59 5.15
N LEU A 154 1.93 6.20 6.28
CA LEU A 154 0.79 5.77 7.09
C LEU A 154 -0.55 6.00 6.37
N ALA A 155 -0.70 7.15 5.70
CA ALA A 155 -1.93 7.50 4.99
C ALA A 155 -2.16 6.63 3.74
N GLY A 156 -1.14 6.47 2.89
CA GLY A 156 -1.20 5.65 1.69
C GLY A 156 -1.49 4.20 2.01
N ASN A 157 -0.79 3.66 3.00
CA ASN A 157 -0.88 2.25 3.33
C ASN A 157 -2.14 1.94 4.15
N LEU A 158 -2.71 2.91 4.87
CA LEU A 158 -4.04 2.75 5.44
C LEU A 158 -5.08 2.47 4.35
N ALA A 159 -5.04 3.20 3.22
CA ALA A 159 -5.96 2.96 2.13
C ALA A 159 -5.78 1.55 1.54
N GLU A 160 -4.54 1.14 1.31
CA GLU A 160 -4.23 -0.19 0.80
C GLU A 160 -4.70 -1.28 1.77
N GLU A 161 -4.48 -1.12 3.07
CA GLU A 161 -4.97 -2.07 4.07
C GLU A 161 -6.49 -2.06 4.22
N VAL A 162 -7.18 -0.95 3.98
CA VAL A 162 -8.65 -0.93 3.88
C VAL A 162 -9.11 -1.75 2.66
N LEU A 163 -8.44 -1.66 1.52
CA LEU A 163 -8.78 -2.42 0.32
C LEU A 163 -8.53 -3.92 0.51
N PHE A 164 -7.33 -4.30 0.96
CA PHE A 164 -6.93 -5.70 1.06
C PHE A 164 -7.41 -6.35 2.36
N ARG A 165 -7.16 -5.76 3.53
CA ARG A 165 -7.43 -6.37 4.86
C ARG A 165 -8.81 -6.00 5.40
N GLY A 166 -9.36 -4.87 4.94
CA GLY A 166 -10.74 -4.48 5.16
C GLY A 166 -11.69 -5.21 4.22
N PHE A 167 -11.71 -4.81 2.94
CA PHE A 167 -12.72 -5.26 2.00
C PHE A 167 -12.47 -6.66 1.45
N LEU A 168 -11.31 -6.92 0.84
CA LEU A 168 -11.04 -8.20 0.18
C LEU A 168 -11.00 -9.36 1.19
N GLN A 169 -10.16 -9.27 2.22
CA GLN A 169 -10.08 -10.30 3.25
C GLN A 169 -11.42 -10.45 3.99
N GLY A 170 -12.09 -9.34 4.33
CA GLY A 170 -13.41 -9.38 4.97
C GLY A 170 -14.47 -10.08 4.11
N ARG A 171 -14.43 -9.89 2.78
CA ARG A 171 -15.29 -10.59 1.83
C ARG A 171 -14.94 -12.09 1.75
N LEU A 172 -13.66 -12.43 1.64
CA LEU A 172 -13.18 -13.81 1.55
C LEU A 172 -13.53 -14.64 2.80
N GLU A 173 -13.49 -14.02 3.99
CA GLU A 173 -13.87 -14.63 5.28
C GLU A 173 -15.36 -15.02 5.36
N GLN A 174 -16.22 -14.53 4.46
CA GLN A 174 -17.63 -14.94 4.42
C GLN A 174 -17.83 -16.33 3.78
N HIS A 175 -16.84 -16.82 3.03
CA HIS A 175 -16.91 -18.10 2.30
C HIS A 175 -15.72 -19.03 2.57
N ASN A 176 -14.74 -18.59 3.36
CA ASN A 176 -13.54 -19.33 3.69
C ASN A 176 -13.25 -19.18 5.19
N ASP A 177 -12.49 -20.11 5.75
CA ASP A 177 -11.91 -19.91 7.07
C ASP A 177 -10.94 -18.71 7.08
N ALA A 178 -10.68 -18.19 8.28
CA ALA A 178 -9.89 -16.97 8.46
C ALA A 178 -8.46 -17.09 7.92
N VAL A 179 -7.82 -18.26 8.03
CA VAL A 179 -6.44 -18.47 7.59
C VAL A 179 -6.39 -18.48 6.08
N ARG A 180 -7.28 -19.23 5.43
CA ARG A 180 -7.37 -19.27 3.96
C ARG A 180 -7.67 -17.89 3.39
N ALA A 181 -8.59 -17.13 3.98
CA ALA A 181 -8.89 -15.77 3.56
C ALA A 181 -7.68 -14.84 3.69
N ALA A 182 -6.92 -14.93 4.79
CA ALA A 182 -5.70 -14.14 4.99
C ALA A 182 -4.61 -14.47 3.94
N VAL A 183 -4.37 -15.76 3.68
CA VAL A 183 -3.39 -16.20 2.68
C VAL A 183 -3.80 -15.76 1.28
N LEU A 184 -5.07 -15.93 0.89
CA LEU A 184 -5.57 -15.47 -0.40
C LEU A 184 -5.46 -13.95 -0.56
N SER A 185 -5.78 -13.18 0.49
CA SER A 185 -5.60 -11.73 0.47
C SER A 185 -4.15 -11.32 0.29
N ALA A 186 -3.20 -12.00 0.94
CA ALA A 186 -1.77 -11.73 0.80
C ALA A 186 -1.24 -12.10 -0.60
N LEU A 187 -1.67 -13.23 -1.16
CA LEU A 187 -1.33 -13.64 -2.52
C LEU A 187 -1.86 -12.66 -3.57
N LEU A 188 -3.12 -12.22 -3.43
CA LEU A 188 -3.72 -11.23 -4.33
C LEU A 188 -3.04 -9.86 -4.21
N PHE A 189 -2.64 -9.47 -2.99
CA PHE A 189 -1.82 -8.28 -2.75
C PHE A 189 -0.49 -8.35 -3.52
N ALA A 190 0.26 -9.44 -3.39
CA ALA A 190 1.51 -9.63 -4.13
C ALA A 190 1.28 -9.71 -5.65
N ALA A 191 0.21 -10.37 -6.10
CA ALA A 191 -0.14 -10.45 -7.51
C ALA A 191 -0.44 -9.08 -8.13
N CYS A 192 -1.03 -8.15 -7.36
CA CYS A 192 -1.25 -6.77 -7.80
C CYS A 192 0.05 -5.97 -7.98
N HIS A 193 1.20 -6.51 -7.59
CA HIS A 193 2.53 -5.94 -7.82
C HIS A 193 3.25 -6.57 -9.02
N ALA A 194 2.65 -7.58 -9.69
CA ALA A 194 3.28 -8.25 -10.83
C ALA A 194 3.63 -7.29 -11.97
N PHE A 195 2.73 -6.39 -12.34
CA PHE A 195 2.98 -5.40 -13.39
C PHE A 195 4.07 -4.40 -12.99
N LEU A 196 4.02 -3.93 -11.74
CA LEU A 196 5.05 -3.06 -11.18
C LEU A 196 6.44 -3.72 -11.20
N ALA A 197 6.51 -4.99 -10.81
CA ALA A 197 7.74 -5.77 -10.69
C ALA A 197 8.37 -6.15 -12.04
N SER A 198 7.56 -6.39 -13.06
CA SER A 198 8.00 -6.98 -14.34
C SER A 198 7.99 -6.03 -15.52
N THR A 199 7.20 -4.95 -15.46
CA THR A 199 6.98 -4.05 -16.60
C THR A 199 7.30 -2.60 -16.28
N VAL A 200 6.86 -2.10 -15.12
CA VAL A 200 7.09 -0.70 -14.74
C VAL A 200 8.50 -0.50 -14.17
N THR A 201 9.08 -1.56 -13.60
CA THR A 201 10.43 -1.60 -13.04
C THR A 201 11.13 -2.89 -13.47
N ASP A 202 12.44 -2.94 -13.26
CA ASP A 202 13.26 -4.14 -13.47
C ASP A 202 13.61 -4.85 -12.16
N VAL A 203 12.85 -4.61 -11.07
CA VAL A 203 13.13 -5.24 -9.77
C VAL A 203 12.90 -6.74 -9.84
N GLY A 204 11.82 -7.18 -10.49
CA GLY A 204 11.49 -8.59 -10.68
C GLY A 204 11.00 -9.29 -9.40
N TRP A 205 11.35 -10.57 -9.28
CA TRP A 205 10.87 -11.45 -8.21
C TRP A 205 11.12 -10.97 -6.77
N PRO A 206 12.20 -10.23 -6.42
CA PRO A 206 12.39 -9.71 -5.07
C PRO A 206 11.26 -8.80 -4.60
N LEU A 207 10.66 -8.00 -5.50
CA LEU A 207 9.51 -7.17 -5.15
C LEU A 207 8.28 -8.04 -4.82
N LEU A 208 8.06 -9.12 -5.57
CA LEU A 208 6.96 -10.05 -5.33
C LEU A 208 7.16 -10.85 -4.03
N ALA A 209 8.40 -11.29 -3.76
CA ALA A 209 8.73 -11.97 -2.51
C ALA A 209 8.52 -11.05 -1.30
N PHE A 210 8.99 -9.80 -1.38
CA PHE A 210 8.80 -8.81 -0.33
C PHE A 210 7.32 -8.50 -0.09
N THR A 211 6.57 -8.17 -1.15
CA THR A 211 5.14 -7.84 -1.03
C THR A 211 4.32 -9.03 -0.54
N LEU A 212 4.66 -10.27 -0.91
CA LEU A 212 4.02 -11.45 -0.33
C LEU A 212 4.33 -11.58 1.17
N TYR A 213 5.58 -11.42 1.57
CA TYR A 213 6.02 -11.51 2.96
C TYR A 213 5.33 -10.45 3.84
N GLU A 214 5.41 -9.18 3.45
CA GLU A 214 4.72 -8.07 4.09
C GLU A 214 3.20 -8.29 4.10
N GLY A 215 2.67 -8.77 2.97
CA GLY A 215 1.26 -9.02 2.82
C GLY A 215 0.73 -10.10 3.76
N LEU A 216 1.51 -11.17 3.99
CA LEU A 216 1.19 -12.20 4.97
C LEU A 216 1.20 -11.63 6.39
N ILE A 217 2.24 -10.86 6.76
CA ILE A 217 2.31 -10.19 8.06
C ILE A 217 1.05 -9.36 8.30
N CYS A 218 0.70 -8.49 7.35
CA CYS A 218 -0.46 -7.60 7.47
C CYS A 218 -1.79 -8.38 7.55
N ALA A 219 -1.96 -9.42 6.74
CA ALA A 219 -3.17 -10.24 6.75
C ALA A 219 -3.39 -10.99 8.08
N PHE A 220 -2.32 -11.53 8.67
CA PHE A 220 -2.39 -12.18 9.99
C PHE A 220 -2.50 -11.19 11.15
N LEU A 221 -1.88 -10.02 11.06
CA LEU A 221 -2.08 -8.94 12.03
C LEU A 221 -3.53 -8.46 12.00
N ARG A 222 -4.15 -8.37 10.82
CA ARG A 222 -5.57 -8.08 10.69
C ARG A 222 -6.44 -9.10 11.46
N LEU A 223 -6.09 -10.38 11.47
CA LEU A 223 -6.83 -11.38 12.27
C LEU A 223 -6.75 -11.13 13.78
N ARG A 224 -5.64 -10.56 14.27
CA ARG A 224 -5.40 -10.33 15.71
C ARG A 224 -5.82 -8.94 16.20
N GLY A 225 -5.46 -7.89 15.47
CA GLY A 225 -5.56 -6.50 15.88
C GLY A 225 -6.40 -5.62 14.96
N GLY A 226 -7.05 -6.18 13.95
CA GLY A 226 -7.85 -5.43 12.98
C GLY A 226 -7.01 -4.68 11.95
N VAL A 227 -7.69 -3.92 11.08
CA VAL A 227 -7.06 -3.12 10.02
C VAL A 227 -6.09 -2.07 10.59
N ILE A 228 -6.32 -1.56 11.80
CA ILE A 228 -5.42 -0.59 12.43
C ILE A 228 -4.02 -1.19 12.62
N ALA A 229 -3.91 -2.41 13.16
CA ALA A 229 -2.61 -3.07 13.33
C ALA A 229 -1.90 -3.30 12.00
N ALA A 230 -2.64 -3.75 10.98
CA ALA A 230 -2.11 -3.98 9.64
C ALA A 230 -1.63 -2.69 8.97
N ALA A 231 -2.42 -1.61 9.03
CA ALA A 231 -2.08 -0.30 8.48
C ALA A 231 -0.84 0.31 9.15
N LEU A 232 -0.71 0.17 10.46
CA LEU A 232 0.49 0.59 11.20
C LEU A 232 1.71 -0.21 10.78
N ALA A 233 1.59 -1.55 10.65
CA ALA A 233 2.69 -2.40 10.22
C ALA A 233 3.16 -2.05 8.80
N HIS A 234 2.22 -2.02 7.85
CA HIS A 234 2.51 -1.71 6.46
C HIS A 234 3.08 -0.30 6.30
N GLY A 235 2.44 0.72 6.88
CA GLY A 235 2.91 2.11 6.79
C GLY A 235 4.29 2.31 7.42
N LEU A 236 4.56 1.66 8.55
CA LEU A 236 5.88 1.71 9.19
C LEU A 236 6.94 0.98 8.35
N ALA A 237 6.62 -0.17 7.77
CA ALA A 237 7.55 -0.90 6.91
C ALA A 237 8.00 -0.04 5.73
N ILE A 238 7.06 0.55 5.00
CA ILE A 238 7.36 1.45 3.88
C ILE A 238 8.11 2.70 4.35
N PHE A 239 7.74 3.30 5.48
CA PHE A 239 8.52 4.42 6.05
C PHE A 239 9.98 4.04 6.32
N LEU A 240 10.23 2.90 6.97
CA LEU A 240 11.58 2.45 7.32
C LEU A 240 12.43 2.17 6.06
N LEU A 241 11.86 1.51 5.06
CA LEU A 241 12.54 1.22 3.79
C LEU A 241 12.82 2.49 2.99
N ALA A 242 11.88 3.43 3.00
CA ALA A 242 11.98 4.67 2.24
C ALA A 242 12.88 5.71 2.88
N GLY A 243 12.95 5.77 4.21
CA GLY A 243 13.65 6.81 4.98
C GLY A 243 15.18 6.78 4.89
N ALA A 244 15.75 5.86 4.10
CA ALA A 244 17.20 5.65 4.00
C ALA A 244 17.87 5.38 5.35
N LEU A 245 17.15 4.74 6.27
CA LEU A 245 17.68 4.40 7.59
C LEU A 245 18.63 3.21 7.44
N VAL A 246 19.90 3.50 7.72
CA VAL A 246 21.11 2.70 7.52
C VAL A 246 21.53 2.57 6.09
#